data_AF-A0A3P8M029-F1
#
_entry.id   AF-A0A3P8M029-F1
#
_cell.length_a   1.000
_cell.length_b   1.000
_cell.length_c   1.000
_cell.angle_alpha   90.00
_cell.angle_beta   90.00
_cell.angle_gamma   90.00
#
_symmetry.space_group_name_H-M   'P 1'
#
loop_
_entity.id
_entity.type
_entity.pdbx_description
1 polymer ?
#
loop_
_entity_poly.entity_id
_entity_poly.type
_entity_poly.pdbx_seq_one_letter_code
_entity_poly.pdbx_strand_id
1 'polypeptide(L)'
;MRELSRLTKETIHLGALDEDSIVYIHKIDSMYNLRMYSRIGRRNPLYSTAIGKVLLAWRDRAEVEQILEDVEYKRSTDRTITSTEELLGVLDSGSSAGLWRR
;
A
#
# COMPACT_ATOMS: atom_id res chain seq x y z
N MET A 1 -16.55 5.16 3.53
CA MET A 1 -15.96 4.00 4.25
C MET A 1 -17.01 3.10 4.92
N ARG A 2 -17.94 3.62 5.74
CA ARG A 2 -18.96 2.77 6.42
C ARG A 2 -19.82 1.98 5.44
N GLU A 3 -20.24 2.60 4.34
CA GLU A 3 -21.04 1.91 3.32
C GLU A 3 -20.26 0.77 2.64
N LEU A 4 -19.00 0.99 2.28
CA LEU A 4 -18.12 -0.07 1.75
C LEU A 4 -17.97 -1.22 2.75
N SER A 5 -17.74 -0.92 4.02
CA SER A 5 -17.65 -1.94 5.07
C SER A 5 -18.97 -2.72 5.21
N ARG A 6 -20.12 -2.06 5.11
CA ARG A 6 -21.43 -2.72 5.15
C ARG A 6 -21.64 -3.67 3.97
N LEU A 7 -21.23 -3.24 2.77
CA LEU A 7 -21.39 -4.01 1.54
C LEU A 7 -20.43 -5.20 1.45
N THR A 8 -19.16 -5.03 1.84
CA THR A 8 -18.14 -6.09 1.72
C THR A 8 -17.99 -6.94 2.98
N LYS A 9 -18.31 -6.39 4.15
CA LYS A 9 -18.04 -6.97 5.49
C LYS A 9 -16.55 -7.19 5.78
N GLU A 10 -15.68 -6.72 4.90
CA GLU A 10 -14.23 -6.82 5.01
C GLU A 10 -13.62 -5.68 5.82
N THR A 11 -12.34 -5.83 6.16
CA THR A 11 -11.57 -4.73 6.75
C THR A 11 -11.35 -3.64 5.72
N ILE A 12 -11.67 -2.39 6.08
CA ILE A 12 -11.42 -1.22 5.23
C ILE A 12 -10.31 -0.37 5.86
N HIS A 13 -9.23 -0.16 5.11
CA HIS A 13 -8.13 0.72 5.50
C HIS A 13 -8.14 2.01 4.69
N LEU A 14 -7.85 3.11 5.37
CA LEU A 14 -7.47 4.37 4.75
C LEU A 14 -6.07 4.71 5.22
N GLY A 15 -5.20 5.03 4.27
CA GLY A 15 -3.82 5.42 4.55
C GLY A 15 -3.44 6.66 3.75
N ALA A 16 -2.41 7.34 4.23
CA ALA A 16 -1.80 8.48 3.57
C ALA A 16 -0.29 8.20 3.38
N LEU A 17 0.32 8.91 2.43
CA LEU A 17 1.77 8.96 2.32
C LEU A 17 2.34 9.78 3.48
N ASP A 18 3.37 9.26 4.12
CA ASP A 18 4.17 9.91 5.15
C ASP A 18 5.64 9.59 4.85
N GLU A 19 6.30 10.54 4.18
CA GLU A 19 7.66 10.42 3.64
C GLU A 19 7.82 9.19 2.72
N ASP A 20 8.53 8.18 3.21
CA ASP A 20 8.89 6.92 2.55
C ASP A 20 7.92 5.77 2.86
N SER A 21 6.81 6.07 3.53
CA SER A 21 5.93 5.06 4.11
C SER A 21 4.44 5.41 3.95
N ILE A 22 3.58 4.39 4.08
CA ILE A 22 2.16 4.62 4.33
C ILE A 22 1.94 4.72 5.83
N VAL A 23 1.06 5.63 6.26
CA VAL A 23 0.50 5.65 7.61
C VAL A 23 -0.99 5.37 7.56
N TYR A 24 -1.47 4.42 8.36
CA TYR A 24 -2.92 4.19 8.49
C TYR A 24 -3.57 5.33 9.27
N ILE A 25 -4.51 6.04 8.66
CA ILE A 25 -5.23 7.16 9.30
C ILE A 25 -6.63 6.76 9.74
N HIS A 26 -7.25 5.76 9.11
CA HIS A 26 -8.53 5.21 9.54
C HIS A 26 -8.62 3.71 9.24
N LYS A 27 -9.32 2.98 10.10
CA LYS A 27 -9.60 1.54 9.95
C LYS A 27 -11.04 1.24 10.33
N ILE A 28 -11.72 0.41 9.56
CA ILE A 28 -12.95 -0.27 9.98
C ILE A 28 -12.62 -1.76 9.98
N ASP A 29 -12.73 -2.41 11.13
CA ASP A 29 -12.49 -3.85 11.26
C ASP A 29 -13.55 -4.66 10.51
N SER A 30 -13.15 -5.82 10.00
CA SER A 30 -14.07 -6.79 9.44
C SER A 30 -15.10 -7.24 10.49
N MET A 31 -16.29 -7.61 10.01
CA MET A 31 -17.30 -8.28 10.82
C MET A 31 -17.06 -9.80 10.97
N TYR A 32 -16.03 -10.34 10.32
CA TYR A 32 -15.59 -11.72 10.50
C TYR A 32 -14.64 -11.85 11.72
N ASN A 33 -14.57 -13.04 12.31
CA ASN A 33 -13.72 -13.30 13.49
C ASN A 33 -12.21 -13.22 13.18
N LEU A 34 -11.81 -13.30 11.90
CA LEU A 34 -10.43 -13.13 11.47
C LEU A 34 -10.09 -11.64 11.37
N ARG A 35 -9.18 -11.15 12.21
CA ARG A 35 -8.74 -9.75 12.21
C ARG A 35 -7.30 -9.61 11.74
N MET A 36 -7.08 -8.75 10.75
CA MET A 36 -5.74 -8.30 10.40
C MET A 36 -5.14 -7.46 11.54
N TYR A 37 -3.92 -7.81 11.94
CA TYR A 37 -3.13 -7.05 12.93
C TYR A 37 -2.59 -5.74 12.31
N SER A 38 -3.48 -4.78 12.16
CA SER A 38 -3.22 -3.41 11.66
C SER A 38 -3.87 -2.41 12.61
N ARG A 39 -3.22 -1.27 12.83
CA ARG A 39 -3.68 -0.22 13.74
C ARG A 39 -3.47 1.17 13.12
N ILE A 40 -4.32 2.12 13.48
CA ILE A 40 -4.15 3.53 13.12
C ILE A 40 -2.80 4.03 13.67
N GLY A 41 -2.11 4.87 12.90
CA GLY A 41 -0.76 5.38 13.19
C GLY A 41 0.38 4.42 12.84
N ARG A 42 0.10 3.17 12.44
CA ARG A 42 1.17 2.24 12.05
C ARG A 42 1.70 2.60 10.66
N ARG A 43 3.02 2.82 10.58
CA ARG A 43 3.77 2.99 9.32
C ARG A 43 4.06 1.63 8.65
N ASN A 44 3.97 1.57 7.33
CA ASN A 44 4.37 0.40 6.53
C ASN A 44 5.09 0.82 5.25
N PRO A 45 5.94 -0.03 4.67
CA PRO A 45 6.64 0.30 3.44
C PRO A 45 5.69 0.48 2.25
N LEU A 46 6.02 1.42 1.37
CA LEU A 46 5.24 1.69 0.15
C LEU A 46 5.25 0.50 -0.80
N TYR A 47 6.43 -0.10 -1.03
CA TYR A 47 6.66 -1.15 -2.02
C TYR A 47 5.86 -2.45 -1.76
N SER A 48 5.51 -2.73 -0.50
CA SER A 48 4.86 -3.99 -0.10
C SER A 48 3.39 -3.86 0.31
N THR A 49 2.78 -2.69 0.06
CA THR A 49 1.38 -2.44 0.37
C THR A 49 0.62 -2.00 -0.87
N ALA A 50 -0.64 -2.44 -1.00
CA ALA A 50 -1.50 -2.00 -2.10
C ALA A 50 -1.73 -0.48 -2.08
N ILE A 51 -1.93 0.10 -0.88
CA ILE A 51 -2.08 1.55 -0.71
C ILE A 51 -0.81 2.27 -1.15
N GLY A 52 0.37 1.77 -0.79
CA GLY A 52 1.64 2.38 -1.20
C GLY A 52 1.82 2.38 -2.72
N LYS A 53 1.52 1.26 -3.37
CA LYS A 53 1.51 1.18 -4.85
C LYS A 53 0.54 2.18 -5.47
N VAL A 54 -0.68 2.33 -4.92
CA VAL A 54 -1.62 3.37 -5.37
C VAL A 54 -1.04 4.77 -5.20
N LEU A 55 -0.46 5.08 -4.04
CA LEU A 55 0.09 6.42 -3.76
C LEU A 55 1.27 6.77 -4.67
N LEU A 56 2.07 5.78 -5.10
CA LEU A 56 3.19 5.97 -6.01
C LEU A 56 2.77 6.02 -7.48
N ALA A 57 1.72 5.27 -7.88
CA ALA A 57 1.32 5.13 -9.29
C ALA A 57 0.86 6.43 -9.96
N TRP A 58 0.53 7.47 -9.18
CA TRP A 58 0.09 8.79 -9.68
C TRP A 58 1.17 9.86 -9.59
N ARG A 59 2.41 9.48 -9.26
CA ARG A 59 3.55 10.38 -9.14
C ARG A 59 4.47 10.27 -10.33
N ASP A 60 5.23 11.33 -10.58
CA ASP A 60 6.27 11.30 -11.59
C ASP A 60 7.37 10.32 -11.19
N ARG A 61 7.96 9.66 -12.19
CA ARG A 61 8.98 8.62 -11.96
C ARG A 61 10.16 9.11 -11.10
N ALA A 62 10.63 10.33 -11.35
CA ALA A 62 11.72 10.93 -10.58
C ALA A 62 11.34 11.14 -9.09
N GLU A 63 10.09 11.50 -8.80
CA GLU A 63 9.61 11.63 -7.43
C GLU A 63 9.54 10.26 -6.74
N VAL A 64 9.07 9.23 -7.45
CA VAL A 64 9.04 7.85 -6.93
C VAL A 64 10.45 7.34 -6.62
N GLU A 65 11.40 7.57 -7.53
CA GLU A 65 12.80 7.18 -7.33
C GLU A 65 13.41 7.89 -6.11
N GLN A 66 13.14 9.19 -5.93
CA GLN A 66 13.58 9.95 -4.77
C GLN A 66 12.96 9.45 -3.46
N ILE A 67 11.66 9.18 -3.42
CA ILE A 67 10.97 8.64 -2.23
C ILE A 67 11.57 7.29 -1.80
N LEU A 68 12.08 6.51 -2.75
CA LEU A 68 12.57 5.16 -2.53
C LEU A 68 14.09 5.06 -2.40
N GLU A 69 14.82 6.17 -2.48
CA GLU A 69 16.28 6.21 -2.53
C GLU A 69 16.93 5.47 -1.34
N ASP A 70 16.41 5.70 -0.13
CA ASP A 70 16.94 5.13 1.12
C ASP A 70 16.15 3.90 1.62
N VAL A 71 15.26 3.34 0.80
CA VAL A 71 14.37 2.25 1.23
C VAL A 71 15.10 0.90 1.29
N GLU A 72 15.09 0.28 2.47
CA GLU A 72 15.53 -1.11 2.63
C GLU A 72 14.42 -2.09 2.23
N TYR A 73 14.67 -2.87 1.17
CA TYR A 73 13.72 -3.86 0.66
C TYR A 73 13.81 -5.18 1.44
N LYS A 74 12.88 -5.38 2.37
CA LYS A 74 12.72 -6.64 3.08
C LYS A 74 11.75 -7.59 2.38
N ARG A 75 12.25 -8.73 1.92
CA ARG A 75 11.44 -9.84 1.37
C ARG A 75 10.64 -10.51 2.49
N SER A 76 9.32 -10.37 2.46
CA SER A 76 8.41 -11.01 3.44
C SER A 76 7.72 -12.26 2.89
N THR A 77 7.66 -12.39 1.57
CA THR A 77 7.06 -13.49 0.80
C THR A 77 7.83 -13.65 -0.51
N ASP A 78 7.63 -14.75 -1.23
CA ASP A 78 8.25 -14.99 -2.54
C ASP A 78 7.84 -13.96 -3.61
N ARG A 79 6.69 -13.31 -3.41
CA ARG A 79 6.13 -12.27 -4.30
C ARG A 79 6.42 -10.84 -3.83
N THR A 80 7.22 -10.67 -2.78
CA THR A 80 7.57 -9.34 -2.30
C THR A 80 8.51 -8.68 -3.31
N ILE A 81 8.13 -7.49 -3.78
CA ILE A 81 8.98 -6.63 -4.61
C ILE A 81 10.24 -6.28 -3.84
N THR A 82 11.41 -6.42 -4.48
CA THR A 82 12.72 -6.28 -3.81
C THR A 82 13.64 -5.21 -4.40
N SER A 83 13.18 -4.43 -5.39
CA SER A 83 13.93 -3.28 -5.90
C SER A 83 13.02 -2.17 -6.42
N THR A 84 13.58 -0.97 -6.54
CA THR A 84 12.92 0.20 -7.15
C THR A 84 12.55 -0.08 -8.60
N GLU A 85 13.45 -0.71 -9.37
CA GLU A 85 13.22 -1.05 -10.78
C GLU A 85 12.03 -2.01 -10.96
N GLU A 86 11.96 -3.06 -10.13
CA GLU A 86 10.84 -4.01 -10.14
C GLU A 86 9.53 -3.30 -9.78
N LEU A 87 9.56 -2.40 -8.78
CA LEU A 87 8.38 -1.64 -8.40
C LEU A 87 7.90 -0.72 -9.53
N LEU A 88 8.79 0.01 -10.19
CA LEU A 88 8.46 0.90 -11.30
C LEU A 88 7.81 0.12 -12.46
N GLY A 89 8.37 -1.04 -12.83
CA GLY A 89 7.76 -1.89 -13.86
C GLY A 89 6.36 -2.39 -13.47
N VAL A 90 6.13 -2.66 -12.18
CA VAL A 90 4.80 -2.98 -11.65
C VAL A 90 3.86 -1.78 -11.79
N LEU A 91 4.28 -0.57 -11.37
CA LEU A 91 3.48 0.66 -11.41
C LEU A 91 3.08 1.04 -12.85
N ASP A 92 4.01 0.92 -13.80
CA ASP A 92 3.77 1.16 -15.24
C ASP A 92 2.67 0.23 -15.80
N SER A 93 2.57 -0.99 -15.27
CA SER A 93 1.61 -2.01 -15.73
C SER A 93 0.19 -1.84 -15.17
N GLY A 94 0.00 -1.15 -14.03
CA GLY A 94 -1.28 -1.13 -13.30
C GLY A 94 -1.89 0.25 -13.02
N SER A 95 -1.27 1.31 -13.52
CA SER A 95 -1.73 2.70 -13.38
C SER A 95 -3.12 2.96 -13.99
N SER A 96 -3.62 2.09 -14.89
CA SER A 96 -4.95 2.24 -15.53
C SER A 96 -6.15 1.77 -14.69
N ALA A 97 -5.96 0.93 -13.67
CA ALA A 97 -7.07 0.25 -12.98
C ALA A 97 -7.24 0.61 -11.49
N GLY A 98 -6.25 1.25 -10.86
CA GLY A 98 -6.28 1.64 -9.43
C GLY A 98 -6.41 0.47 -8.43
N LEU A 99 -6.38 -0.78 -8.91
CA LEU A 99 -6.59 -1.99 -8.10
C LEU A 99 -5.29 -2.78 -7.98
N TRP A 100 -4.72 -2.78 -6.77
CA TRP A 100 -3.47 -3.47 -6.49
C TRP A 100 -3.69 -4.58 -5.47
N ARG A 101 -3.12 -5.75 -5.74
CA ARG A 101 -3.05 -6.88 -4.80
C ARG A 101 -1.66 -6.92 -4.16
N ARG A 102 -1.61 -7.45 -2.95
CA ARG A 102 -0.35 -7.65 -2.22
C ARG A 102 0.40 -8.84 -2.78
#